data_AF-W0TAI0-F1
#
_entry.id   AF-W0TAI0-F1
#
_cell.length_a   1.000
_cell.length_b   1.000
_cell.length_c   1.000
_cell.angle_alpha   90.00
_cell.angle_beta   90.00
_cell.angle_gamma   90.00
#
_symmetry.space_group_name_H-M   'P 1'
#
loop_
_entity.id
_entity.type
_entity.pdbx_description
1 polymer ?
#
loop_
_entity_poly.entity_id
_entity_poly.type
_entity_poly.pdbx_seq_one_letter_code
_entity_poly.pdbx_strand_id
1 'polypeptide(L)'
;MNKFEEFKAKGNNCFKQGQYNEAVECYKEAIKQDPTNPVGYSNCAMALIKLDNFDSASQMCKRGLFYVNDTNDANKKIAEKLKWRLDVCTENMKDGLIPVEIFEVDKLPEQYRDL
;
A
#
# COMPACT_ATOMS: atom_id res chain seq x y z
N MET A 1 14.86 -15.47 -6.78
CA MET A 1 13.77 -14.55 -6.37
C MET A 1 12.50 -15.38 -6.28
N ASN A 2 11.67 -15.24 -5.25
CA ASN A 2 10.39 -15.96 -5.23
C ASN A 2 9.37 -15.21 -6.12
N LYS A 3 8.29 -15.88 -6.55
CA LYS A 3 7.32 -15.28 -7.48
C LYS A 3 6.69 -14.00 -6.91
N PHE A 4 6.48 -13.93 -5.59
CA PHE A 4 6.00 -12.71 -4.93
C PHE A 4 6.93 -11.52 -5.20
N GLU A 5 8.22 -11.69 -4.96
CA GLU A 5 9.23 -10.64 -5.15
C GLU A 5 9.33 -10.21 -6.63
N GLU A 6 9.17 -11.12 -7.58
CA GLU A 6 9.15 -10.80 -9.01
C GLU A 6 7.96 -9.91 -9.39
N PHE A 7 6.74 -10.30 -8.99
CA PHE A 7 5.54 -9.50 -9.25
C PHE A 7 5.58 -8.16 -8.51
N LYS A 8 6.07 -8.14 -7.26
CA LYS A 8 6.29 -6.90 -6.51
C LYS A 8 7.27 -5.97 -7.24
N ALA A 9 8.41 -6.49 -7.71
CA ALA A 9 9.40 -5.70 -8.43
C ALA A 9 8.85 -5.13 -9.75
N LYS A 10 8.09 -5.94 -10.51
CA LYS A 10 7.38 -5.47 -11.71
C LYS A 10 6.38 -4.36 -11.36
N GLY A 11 5.56 -4.56 -10.33
CA GLY A 11 4.61 -3.54 -9.87
C GLY A 11 5.30 -2.25 -9.43
N ASN A 12 6.43 -2.35 -8.73
CA ASN A 12 7.24 -1.20 -8.33
C ASN A 12 7.78 -0.44 -9.56
N ASN A 13 8.19 -1.14 -10.61
CA ASN A 13 8.65 -0.52 -11.85
C ASN A 13 7.51 0.20 -12.58
N CYS A 14 6.33 -0.42 -12.69
CA CYS A 14 5.14 0.23 -13.25
C CYS A 14 4.75 1.47 -12.41
N PHE A 15 4.76 1.36 -11.09
CA PHE A 15 4.45 2.46 -10.18
C PHE A 15 5.39 3.65 -10.39
N LYS A 16 6.71 3.41 -10.50
CA LYS A 16 7.72 4.45 -10.79
C LYS A 16 7.51 5.13 -12.15
N GLN A 17 6.94 4.41 -13.11
CA GLN A 17 6.61 4.92 -14.43
C GLN A 17 5.23 5.63 -14.48
N GLY A 18 4.52 5.72 -13.35
CA GLY A 18 3.17 6.29 -13.29
C GLY A 18 2.07 5.37 -13.83
N GLN A 19 2.40 4.12 -14.15
CA GLN A 19 1.49 3.10 -14.65
C GLN A 19 0.79 2.41 -13.48
N TYR A 20 -0.11 3.14 -12.81
CA TYR A 20 -0.69 2.68 -11.55
C TYR A 20 -1.68 1.52 -11.71
N ASN A 21 -2.43 1.46 -12.82
CA ASN A 21 -3.34 0.33 -13.08
C ASN A 21 -2.55 -0.98 -13.24
N GLU A 22 -1.47 -0.96 -14.01
CA GLU A 22 -0.57 -2.08 -14.22
C GLU A 22 0.15 -2.46 -12.93
N ALA A 23 0.53 -1.47 -12.12
CA ALA A 23 1.10 -1.71 -10.80
C ALA A 23 0.11 -2.46 -9.89
N VAL A 24 -1.16 -2.05 -9.86
CA VAL A 24 -2.22 -2.74 -9.09
C VAL A 24 -2.34 -4.20 -9.51
N GLU A 25 -2.40 -4.49 -10.81
CA GLU A 25 -2.50 -5.87 -11.29
C GLU A 25 -1.26 -6.69 -10.92
N CYS A 26 -0.06 -6.13 -11.03
CA CYS A 26 1.16 -6.79 -10.57
C CYS A 26 1.13 -7.09 -9.06
N TYR A 27 0.68 -6.14 -8.23
CA TYR A 27 0.60 -6.36 -6.79
C TYR A 27 -0.48 -7.38 -6.41
N LYS A 28 -1.61 -7.43 -7.13
CA LYS A 28 -2.62 -8.49 -6.96
C LYS A 28 -2.03 -9.87 -7.26
N GLU A 29 -1.25 -9.98 -8.34
CA GLU A 29 -0.54 -11.24 -8.64
C GLU A 29 0.48 -11.57 -7.55
N ALA A 30 1.21 -10.59 -7.01
CA ALA A 30 2.10 -10.80 -5.86
C ALA A 30 1.33 -11.35 -4.65
N ILE A 31 0.21 -10.70 -4.27
CA ILE A 31 -0.66 -11.14 -3.16
C ILE A 31 -1.16 -12.57 -3.37
N LYS A 32 -1.48 -12.99 -4.61
CA LYS A 32 -1.86 -14.39 -4.88
C LYS A 32 -0.73 -15.38 -4.59
N GLN A 33 0.54 -14.98 -4.76
CA GLN A 33 1.69 -15.84 -4.47
C GLN A 33 1.99 -15.93 -2.96
N ASP A 34 1.78 -14.84 -2.23
CA ASP A 34 1.91 -14.81 -0.77
C ASP A 34 0.80 -13.94 -0.14
N PRO A 35 -0.37 -14.55 0.15
CA PRO A 35 -1.53 -13.83 0.67
C PRO A 35 -1.33 -13.31 2.09
N THR A 36 -0.31 -13.80 2.80
CA THR A 36 -0.03 -13.43 4.20
C THR A 36 0.97 -12.29 4.32
N ASN A 37 1.57 -11.87 3.21
CA ASN A 37 2.57 -10.81 3.21
C ASN A 37 1.91 -9.43 3.14
N PRO A 38 1.99 -8.60 4.20
CA PRO A 38 1.31 -7.31 4.25
C PRO A 38 1.90 -6.29 3.25
N VAL A 39 3.12 -6.51 2.75
CA VAL A 39 3.78 -5.61 1.77
C VAL A 39 3.01 -5.54 0.47
N GLY A 40 2.48 -6.67 -0.02
CA GLY A 40 1.70 -6.72 -1.27
C GLY A 40 0.46 -5.83 -1.18
N TYR A 41 -0.26 -5.91 -0.06
CA TYR A 41 -1.43 -5.08 0.22
C TYR A 41 -1.07 -3.60 0.35
N SER A 42 0.03 -3.28 1.04
CA SER A 42 0.50 -1.89 1.20
C SER A 42 0.85 -1.23 -0.13
N ASN A 43 1.54 -1.95 -1.01
CA ASN A 43 1.91 -1.44 -2.32
C ASN A 43 0.68 -1.30 -3.24
N CYS A 44 -0.22 -2.28 -3.20
CA CYS A 44 -1.50 -2.21 -3.92
C CYS A 44 -2.35 -1.01 -3.47
N ALA A 45 -2.48 -0.80 -2.15
CA ALA A 45 -3.19 0.34 -1.60
C ALA A 45 -2.62 1.68 -2.08
N MET A 46 -1.29 1.82 -2.12
CA MET A 46 -0.66 3.05 -2.61
C MET A 46 -0.95 3.31 -4.09
N ALA A 47 -0.92 2.27 -4.92
CA ALA A 47 -1.25 2.39 -6.35
C ALA A 47 -2.73 2.74 -6.56
N LEU A 48 -3.63 2.24 -5.72
CA LEU A 48 -5.05 2.59 -5.74
C LEU A 48 -5.30 4.04 -5.27
N ILE A 49 -4.56 4.52 -4.27
CA ILE A 49 -4.59 5.94 -3.85
C ILE A 49 -4.15 6.84 -5.00
N LYS A 50 -3.10 6.47 -5.74
CA LYS A 50 -2.65 7.19 -6.94
C LYS A 50 -3.70 7.26 -8.07
N LEU A 51 -4.70 6.38 -8.02
CA LEU A 51 -5.83 6.32 -8.95
C LEU A 51 -7.10 6.95 -8.36
N ASP A 52 -7.00 7.61 -7.20
CA ASP A 52 -8.13 8.14 -6.43
C ASP A 52 -9.22 7.08 -6.10
N ASN A 53 -8.85 5.81 -6.12
CA ASN A 53 -9.73 4.70 -5.77
C ASN A 53 -9.63 4.39 -4.28
N PHE A 54 -10.09 5.34 -3.47
CA PHE A 54 -9.99 5.31 -2.01
C PHE A 54 -10.78 4.15 -1.38
N ASP A 55 -11.92 3.77 -1.95
CA ASP A 55 -12.69 2.61 -1.50
C ASP A 55 -11.88 1.32 -1.57
N SER A 56 -11.29 1.02 -2.74
CA SER A 56 -10.50 -0.19 -2.93
C SER A 56 -9.19 -0.13 -2.14
N ALA A 57 -8.55 1.05 -2.07
CA ALA A 57 -7.35 1.25 -1.28
C ALA A 57 -7.60 0.99 0.22
N SER A 58 -8.72 1.48 0.76
CA SER A 58 -9.10 1.25 2.17
C SER A 58 -9.28 -0.24 2.46
N GLN A 59 -9.88 -1.00 1.53
CA GLN A 59 -10.03 -2.44 1.65
C GLN A 59 -8.69 -3.17 1.65
N MET A 60 -7.77 -2.76 0.75
CA MET A 60 -6.41 -3.31 0.74
C MET A 60 -5.69 -3.01 2.06
N CYS A 61 -5.84 -1.80 2.62
CA CYS A 61 -5.23 -1.45 3.89
C CYS A 61 -5.74 -2.33 5.04
N LYS A 62 -7.06 -2.49 5.15
CA LYS A 62 -7.68 -3.34 6.17
C LYS A 62 -7.23 -4.80 6.06
N ARG A 63 -7.15 -5.33 4.82
CA ARG A 63 -6.64 -6.70 4.58
C ARG A 63 -5.17 -6.84 4.95
N GLY A 64 -4.33 -5.88 4.57
CA GLY A 64 -2.92 -5.90 4.95
C GLY A 64 -2.73 -5.87 6.47
N LEU A 65 -3.49 -5.04 7.17
CA LEU A 65 -3.45 -4.93 8.64
C LEU A 65 -3.86 -6.23 9.32
N PHE A 66 -4.80 -6.98 8.76
CA PHE A 66 -5.18 -8.30 9.31
C PHE A 66 -3.99 -9.29 9.37
N TYR A 67 -3.05 -9.19 8.41
CA TYR A 67 -1.87 -10.06 8.37
C TYR A 67 -0.66 -9.49 9.12
N VAL A 68 -0.74 -8.26 9.64
CA VAL A 68 0.24 -7.76 10.60
C VAL A 68 -0.14 -8.32 11.97
N ASN A 69 0.65 -9.27 12.47
CA ASN A 69 0.54 -9.72 13.85
C ASN A 69 1.41 -8.85 14.77
N ASP A 70 0.86 -8.39 15.91
CA ASP A 70 1.53 -7.51 16.89
C ASP A 70 2.83 -8.11 17.47
N THR A 71 3.03 -9.42 17.36
CA THR A 71 4.21 -10.09 17.93
C THR A 71 5.42 -10.14 17.00
N ASN A 72 5.32 -9.70 15.74
CA ASN A 72 6.41 -9.80 14.76
C ASN A 72 6.91 -8.40 14.34
N ASP A 73 7.99 -7.95 15.00
CA ASP A 73 8.57 -6.60 14.87
C ASP A 73 8.89 -6.22 13.41
N ALA A 74 9.18 -7.22 12.56
CA ALA A 74 9.46 -7.02 11.14
C ALA A 74 8.31 -6.35 10.36
N ASN A 75 7.06 -6.52 10.80
CA ASN A 75 5.88 -6.01 10.10
C ASN A 75 5.31 -4.72 10.70
N LYS A 76 5.86 -4.24 11.84
CA LYS A 76 5.38 -3.03 12.53
C LYS A 76 5.36 -1.81 11.60
N LYS A 77 6.48 -1.60 10.92
CA LYS A 77 6.71 -0.55 9.91
C LYS A 77 5.66 -0.56 8.79
N ILE A 78 5.26 -1.76 8.35
CA ILE A 78 4.22 -1.93 7.32
C ILE A 78 2.84 -1.62 7.89
N ALA A 79 2.56 -2.00 9.13
CA ALA A 79 1.31 -1.68 9.81
C ALA A 79 1.07 -0.18 9.89
N GLU A 80 2.08 0.60 10.27
CA GLU A 80 1.97 2.05 10.38
C GLU A 80 1.77 2.70 9.00
N LYS A 81 2.49 2.21 7.98
CA LYS A 81 2.26 2.55 6.57
C LYS A 81 0.83 2.30 6.11
N LEU A 82 0.25 1.18 6.51
CA LEU A 82 -1.13 0.82 6.17
C LEU A 82 -2.16 1.66 6.92
N LYS A 83 -1.90 1.99 8.20
CA LYS A 83 -2.75 2.89 9.00
C LYS A 83 -2.80 4.28 8.38
N TRP A 84 -1.64 4.87 8.05
CA TRP A 84 -1.60 6.18 7.40
C TRP A 84 -2.37 6.19 6.07
N ARG A 85 -2.18 5.19 5.22
CA ARG A 85 -2.91 5.07 3.94
C ARG A 85 -4.42 4.93 4.17
N LEU A 86 -4.83 4.21 5.20
CA LEU A 86 -6.23 4.06 5.57
C LEU A 86 -6.82 5.40 6.00
N ASP A 87 -6.10 6.18 6.82
CA ASP A 87 -6.51 7.52 7.24
C ASP A 87 -6.71 8.43 6.02
N VAL A 88 -5.73 8.48 5.11
CA VAL A 88 -5.81 9.21 3.84
C VAL A 88 -7.06 8.82 3.04
N CYS A 89 -7.35 7.52 2.91
CA CYS A 89 -8.56 7.07 2.22
C CYS A 89 -9.81 7.58 2.94
N THR A 90 -9.87 7.46 4.27
CA THR A 90 -11.06 7.87 5.03
C THR A 90 -11.31 9.37 5.01
N GLU A 91 -10.27 10.19 4.99
CA GLU A 91 -10.38 11.65 4.87
C GLU A 91 -10.91 12.04 3.48
N ASN A 92 -10.37 11.46 2.42
CA ASN A 92 -10.80 11.72 1.04
C ASN A 92 -12.20 11.21 0.71
N MET A 93 -12.69 10.23 1.47
CA MET A 93 -14.07 9.75 1.35
C MET A 93 -15.07 10.62 2.14
N LYS A 94 -14.62 11.42 3.13
CA LYS A 94 -15.51 12.20 4.03
C LYS A 94 -15.89 13.56 3.47
N ASP A 95 -15.01 14.21 2.71
CA ASP A 95 -15.28 15.48 2.04
C ASP A 95 -14.57 15.48 0.68
N GLY A 96 -15.30 15.84 -0.38
CA GLY A 96 -14.83 15.73 -1.76
C GLY A 96 -13.49 16.43 -1.98
N LEU A 97 -12.47 15.63 -2.29
CA LEU A 97 -11.15 15.99 -2.83
C LEU A 97 -10.28 16.88 -1.92
N ILE A 98 -9.58 16.24 -0.98
CA ILE A 98 -8.33 16.79 -0.45
C ILE A 98 -7.21 16.30 -1.39
N PRO A 99 -6.35 17.17 -1.95
CA PRO A 99 -5.21 16.71 -2.73
C PRO A 99 -4.31 15.81 -1.89
N VAL A 100 -4.24 14.52 -2.21
CA VAL A 100 -3.31 13.61 -1.54
C VAL A 100 -1.91 13.89 -2.06
N GLU A 101 -1.10 14.57 -1.26
CA GLU A 101 0.35 14.55 -1.48
C GLU A 101 0.85 13.14 -1.15
N ILE A 102 1.20 12.40 -2.20
CA ILE A 102 1.65 11.02 -2.06
C ILE A 102 3.15 11.04 -1.88
N PHE A 103 3.53 10.79 -0.64
CA PHE A 103 4.92 10.77 -0.24
C PHE A 103 5.56 9.42 -0.58
N GLU A 104 6.75 9.47 -1.19
CA GLU A 104 7.69 8.35 -1.17
C GLU A 104 7.94 7.93 0.29
N VAL A 105 8.31 6.67 0.53
CA VAL A 105 8.51 6.15 1.91
C VAL A 105 9.40 7.09 2.75
N ASP A 106 10.39 7.69 2.10
CA ASP A 106 11.38 8.59 2.67
C ASP A 106 10.83 10.00 2.98
N LYS A 107 9.62 10.31 2.48
CA LYS A 107 8.93 11.59 2.62
C LYS A 107 7.65 11.49 3.44
N LEU A 108 7.33 10.33 4.02
CA LEU A 108 6.18 10.15 4.91
C LEU A 108 6.18 11.23 6.01
N PRO A 109 5.03 11.58 6.61
CA PRO A 109 5.01 12.47 7.77
C PRO A 109 5.96 11.96 8.87
N GLU A 110 6.54 12.84 9.69
CA GLU A 110 7.60 12.48 10.64
C GLU A 110 7.23 11.32 11.57
N GLN A 111 5.98 11.30 12.05
CA GLN A 111 5.40 10.21 12.83
C GLN A 111 5.35 8.85 12.10
N TYR A 112 5.60 8.84 10.80
CA TYR A 112 5.64 7.70 9.90
C TYR A 112 7.01 7.45 9.23
N ARG A 113 8.04 8.25 9.52
CA ARG A 113 9.39 8.15 8.88
C ARG A 113 10.29 7.07 9.49
N ASP A 114 10.24 6.91 10.81
CA ASP A 114 11.09 5.95 11.54
C ASP A 114 10.56 4.49 11.50
N LEU A 115 9.42 4.33 10.83
CA LEU A 115 8.72 3.10 10.52
C LEU A 115 9.19 2.51 9.18
#